data_AF-A0A9D4XT49-F1
#
_entry.id   AF-A0A9D4XT49-F1
#
_cell.length_a   1.000
_cell.length_b   1.000
_cell.length_c   1.000
_cell.angle_alpha   90.00
_cell.angle_beta   90.00
_cell.angle_gamma   90.00
#
_symmetry.space_group_name_H-M   'P 1'
#
loop_
_entity.id
_entity.type
_entity.pdbx_description
1 polymer ?
#
loop_
_entity_poly.entity_id
_entity_poly.type
_entity_poly.pdbx_seq_one_letter_code
_entity_poly.pdbx_strand_id
1 'polypeptide(L)'
;MCHSNHEIVFGNHVNVITGQNGSGKSAILTALCVAFGCRAKGTQRASTLKDFIKTGASNAVIHVEIQNEGEDAFKPEMYGDVIIVERRISESTSSVTLKDHQGKKVFSRKADLLEIIEHFNIDVENPCVIMSQDKSREFLHSGNNKDKSKFFYKATLLQQVNDLLESISIEITTAHGIVEELETAIKPIEKELNELQVKIKTMEHVEQISIQDTREQHLKNTQAEESDIEENHHSHDSSVRVSIKVASSSTREDDEKTLRIWTATVAKKPSNFPSKKPPPPPPAIDEA
;
A
#
# COMPACT_ATOMS: atom_id res chain seq x y z
N MET A 1 49.62 6.16 -0.05
CA MET A 1 50.04 5.18 -1.09
C MET A 1 51.26 5.71 -1.87
N CYS A 2 51.92 4.91 -2.72
CA CYS A 2 53.16 5.29 -3.41
C CYS A 2 53.02 5.65 -4.90
N HIS A 3 51.87 5.40 -5.53
CA HIS A 3 51.69 5.58 -6.98
C HIS A 3 51.11 6.95 -7.33
N SER A 4 51.71 7.64 -8.30
CA SER A 4 51.09 8.84 -8.92
C SER A 4 50.04 8.44 -9.95
N ASN A 5 50.36 7.43 -10.77
CA ASN A 5 49.47 6.75 -11.69
C ASN A 5 49.89 5.28 -11.75
N HIS A 6 48.93 4.36 -11.69
CA HIS A 6 49.17 2.93 -11.79
C HIS A 6 47.95 2.27 -12.43
N GLU A 7 48.19 1.56 -13.51
CA GLU A 7 47.17 0.89 -14.30
C GLU A 7 47.59 -0.57 -14.47
N ILE A 8 46.63 -1.48 -14.33
CA ILE A 8 46.83 -2.91 -14.49
C ILE A 8 45.59 -3.51 -15.15
N VAL A 9 45.81 -4.33 -16.17
CA VAL A 9 44.76 -5.09 -16.85
C VAL A 9 44.82 -6.53 -16.32
N PHE A 10 43.70 -7.03 -15.82
CA PHE A 10 43.57 -8.41 -15.37
C PHE A 10 43.08 -9.30 -16.51
N GLY A 11 43.56 -10.53 -16.59
CA GLY A 11 42.95 -11.59 -17.38
C GLY A 11 41.81 -12.28 -16.63
N ASN A 12 41.02 -13.07 -17.35
CA ASN A 12 39.72 -13.59 -16.86
C ASN A 12 39.81 -14.62 -15.72
N HIS A 13 40.98 -15.21 -15.48
CA HIS A 13 41.12 -16.31 -14.52
C HIS A 13 42.23 -15.99 -13.50
N VAL A 14 43.43 -16.55 -13.74
CA VAL A 14 44.54 -16.44 -12.80
C VAL A 14 45.43 -15.28 -13.19
N ASN A 15 45.64 -14.37 -12.25
CA ASN A 15 46.50 -13.21 -12.39
C ASN A 15 47.66 -13.31 -11.39
N VAL A 16 48.90 -13.29 -11.87
CA VAL A 16 50.10 -13.36 -11.02
C VAL A 16 50.84 -12.04 -11.09
N ILE A 17 50.79 -11.27 -10.01
CA ILE A 17 51.45 -9.96 -9.90
C ILE A 17 52.76 -10.13 -9.14
N THR A 18 53.89 -9.84 -9.79
CA THR A 18 55.23 -9.94 -9.20
C THR A 18 55.92 -8.58 -9.16
N GLY A 19 56.97 -8.46 -8.35
CA GLY A 19 57.73 -7.21 -8.20
C GLY A 19 58.49 -7.12 -6.89
N GLN A 20 59.39 -6.15 -6.79
CA GLN A 20 60.22 -5.94 -5.60
C GLN A 20 59.40 -5.56 -4.35
N ASN A 21 59.96 -5.74 -3.16
CA ASN A 21 59.31 -5.28 -1.93
C ASN A 21 59.14 -3.75 -1.96
N GLY A 22 57.96 -3.28 -1.56
CA GLY A 22 57.61 -1.85 -1.65
C GLY A 22 57.16 -1.38 -3.03
N SER A 23 57.15 -2.23 -4.07
CA SER A 23 56.71 -1.85 -5.42
C SER A 23 55.20 -1.57 -5.56
N GLY A 24 54.42 -1.76 -4.48
CA GLY A 24 52.98 -1.48 -4.48
C GLY A 24 52.06 -2.64 -4.82
N LYS A 25 52.53 -3.90 -4.84
CA LYS A 25 51.68 -5.08 -5.08
C LYS A 25 50.45 -5.14 -4.15
N SER A 26 50.66 -4.98 -2.85
CA SER A 26 49.57 -4.95 -1.86
C SER A 26 48.68 -3.71 -1.99
N ALA A 27 49.17 -2.66 -2.66
CA ALA A 27 48.41 -1.44 -2.92
C ALA A 27 47.27 -1.70 -3.91
N ILE A 28 47.46 -2.60 -4.88
CA ILE A 28 46.44 -3.04 -5.84
C ILE A 28 45.27 -3.70 -5.10
N LEU A 29 45.55 -4.70 -4.26
CA LEU A 29 44.53 -5.37 -3.44
C LEU A 29 43.81 -4.39 -2.51
N THR A 30 44.56 -3.46 -1.90
CA THR A 30 43.98 -2.43 -1.04
C THR A 30 43.06 -1.49 -1.82
N ALA A 31 43.43 -1.11 -3.04
CA ALA A 31 42.62 -0.27 -3.91
C ALA A 31 41.30 -0.97 -4.29
N LEU A 32 41.32 -2.27 -4.62
CA LEU A 32 40.12 -3.06 -4.87
C LEU A 32 39.19 -3.10 -3.65
N CYS A 33 39.71 -3.40 -2.46
CA CYS A 33 38.92 -3.37 -1.22
C CYS A 33 38.24 -2.02 -1.01
N VAL A 34 38.97 -0.92 -1.21
CA VAL A 34 38.46 0.45 -0.99
C VAL A 34 37.45 0.85 -2.07
N ALA A 35 37.65 0.43 -3.33
CA ALA A 35 36.71 0.64 -4.42
C ALA A 35 35.35 0.00 -4.12
N PHE A 36 35.36 -1.26 -3.67
CA PHE A 36 34.17 -2.02 -3.29
C PHE A 36 33.66 -1.72 -1.86
N GLY A 37 34.02 -0.56 -1.31
CA GLY A 37 33.36 -0.05 -0.10
C GLY A 37 33.91 -0.56 1.24
N CYS A 38 35.00 -1.34 1.27
CA CYS A 38 35.66 -1.71 2.52
C CYS A 38 36.10 -0.46 3.28
N ARG A 39 35.88 -0.46 4.60
CA ARG A 39 36.30 0.64 5.48
C ARG A 39 37.84 0.67 5.53
N ALA A 40 38.44 1.85 5.67
CA ALA A 40 39.89 1.99 5.72
C ALA A 40 40.55 1.07 6.77
N LYS A 41 39.99 1.00 7.99
CA LYS A 41 40.46 0.09 9.04
C LYS A 41 40.38 -1.39 8.66
N GLY A 42 39.37 -1.77 7.86
CA GLY A 42 39.17 -3.14 7.39
C GLY A 42 40.28 -3.65 6.48
N THR A 43 41.02 -2.74 5.82
CA THR A 43 42.18 -3.11 5.00
C THR A 43 43.45 -3.41 5.81
N GLN A 44 43.46 -3.07 7.11
CA GLN A 44 44.64 -3.15 7.98
C GLN A 44 45.85 -2.32 7.51
N ARG A 45 45.65 -1.40 6.54
CA ARG A 45 46.72 -0.54 6.00
C ARG A 45 46.59 0.93 6.40
N ALA A 46 45.39 1.39 6.73
CA ALA A 46 45.09 2.78 7.03
C ALA A 46 44.01 2.91 8.09
N SER A 47 44.00 4.04 8.81
CA SER A 47 42.94 4.34 9.77
C SER A 47 41.75 5.04 9.11
N THR A 48 42.04 5.90 8.12
CA THR A 48 41.07 6.72 7.40
C THR A 48 41.31 6.68 5.90
N LEU A 49 40.30 7.02 5.09
CA LEU A 49 40.42 6.96 3.63
C LEU A 49 41.48 7.93 3.08
N LYS A 50 41.64 9.11 3.70
CA LYS A 50 42.65 10.10 3.30
C LYS A 50 44.09 9.57 3.42
N ASP A 51 44.34 8.59 4.29
CA ASP A 51 45.67 8.00 4.47
C ASP A 51 46.09 7.17 3.22
N PHE A 52 45.14 6.85 2.33
CA PHE A 52 45.46 6.24 1.04
C PHE A 52 45.96 7.25 0.00
N ILE A 53 45.76 8.56 0.21
CA ILE A 53 46.28 9.59 -0.68
C ILE A 53 47.82 9.52 -0.68
N LYS A 54 48.43 9.67 -1.85
CA LYS A 54 49.89 9.71 -1.95
C LYS A 54 50.42 10.97 -1.26
N THR A 55 51.50 10.84 -0.49
CA THR A 55 52.15 12.00 0.15
C THR A 55 52.50 13.06 -0.90
N GLY A 56 52.10 14.30 -0.65
CA GLY A 56 52.27 15.42 -1.57
C GLY A 56 51.18 15.56 -2.64
N ALA A 57 50.16 14.69 -2.65
CA ALA A 57 48.96 14.83 -3.48
C ALA A 57 47.75 15.26 -2.64
N SER A 58 46.78 15.93 -3.27
CA SER A 58 45.55 16.41 -2.64
C SER A 58 44.37 15.44 -2.75
N ASN A 59 44.46 14.47 -3.66
CA ASN A 59 43.43 13.47 -3.88
C ASN A 59 44.01 12.14 -4.42
N ALA A 60 43.18 11.11 -4.38
CA ALA A 60 43.40 9.83 -5.02
C ALA A 60 42.13 9.41 -5.76
N VAL A 61 42.29 8.75 -6.90
CA VAL A 61 41.19 8.17 -7.67
C VAL A 61 41.51 6.70 -7.88
N ILE A 62 40.51 5.85 -7.63
CA ILE A 62 40.54 4.42 -7.93
C ILE A 62 39.48 4.19 -8.99
N HIS A 63 39.85 3.55 -10.08
CA HIS A 63 38.99 3.22 -11.20
C HIS A 63 39.04 1.71 -11.40
N VAL A 64 37.89 1.06 -11.30
CA VAL A 64 37.76 -0.40 -11.45
C VAL A 64 36.71 -0.67 -12.52
N GLU A 65 37.07 -1.48 -13.50
CA GLU A 65 36.17 -1.93 -14.56
C GLU A 65 35.81 -3.39 -14.29
N ILE A 66 34.51 -3.67 -14.26
CA ILE A 66 33.95 -5.00 -14.03
C ILE A 66 33.30 -5.43 -15.34
N GLN A 67 33.67 -6.62 -15.82
CA GLN A 67 33.03 -7.23 -16.98
C GLN A 67 31.56 -7.52 -16.66
N ASN A 68 30.65 -7.04 -17.50
CA ASN A 68 29.20 -7.11 -17.32
C ASN A 68 28.54 -7.73 -18.56
N GLU A 69 28.96 -8.95 -18.89
CA GLU A 69 28.55 -9.67 -20.10
C GLU A 69 27.96 -11.03 -19.72
N GLY A 70 27.16 -11.63 -20.62
CA GLY A 70 26.59 -12.96 -20.45
C GLY A 70 25.23 -12.97 -19.76
N GLU A 71 24.75 -14.17 -19.42
CA GLU A 71 23.43 -14.37 -18.81
C GLU A 71 23.32 -13.76 -17.41
N ASP A 72 24.46 -13.65 -16.70
CA ASP A 72 24.55 -13.09 -15.36
C ASP A 72 24.90 -11.59 -15.36
N ALA A 73 24.74 -10.88 -16.48
CA ALA A 73 24.99 -9.44 -16.53
C ALA A 73 24.04 -8.66 -15.60
N PHE A 74 24.60 -7.74 -14.82
CA PHE A 74 23.85 -6.84 -13.94
C PHE A 74 23.34 -5.63 -14.70
N LYS A 75 22.02 -5.51 -14.85
CA LYS A 75 21.33 -4.37 -15.49
C LYS A 75 22.04 -3.90 -16.78
N PRO A 76 22.24 -4.79 -17.78
CA PRO A 76 23.01 -4.49 -18.99
C PRO A 76 22.42 -3.32 -19.79
N GLU A 77 21.11 -3.08 -19.70
CA GLU A 77 20.44 -1.92 -20.29
C GLU A 77 20.89 -0.58 -19.70
N MET A 78 21.38 -0.59 -18.45
CA MET A 78 21.84 0.60 -17.73
C MET A 78 23.34 0.80 -17.84
N TYR A 79 24.12 -0.28 -17.73
CA TYR A 79 25.58 -0.20 -17.67
C TYR A 79 26.28 -0.62 -18.96
N GLY A 80 25.63 -1.40 -19.83
CA GLY A 80 26.28 -2.04 -20.97
C GLY A 80 27.22 -3.17 -20.54
N ASP A 81 28.18 -3.50 -21.41
CA ASP A 81 29.07 -4.65 -21.25
C ASP A 81 30.14 -4.49 -20.16
N VAL A 82 30.29 -3.28 -19.60
CA VAL A 82 31.27 -2.98 -18.55
C VAL A 82 30.65 -2.03 -17.53
N ILE A 83 30.77 -2.38 -16.25
CA ILE A 83 30.42 -1.50 -15.13
C ILE A 83 31.70 -0.84 -14.61
N ILE A 84 31.71 0.48 -14.58
CA ILE A 84 32.87 1.24 -14.09
C ILE A 84 32.56 1.80 -12.70
N VAL A 85 33.37 1.39 -11.72
CA VAL A 85 33.35 1.89 -10.35
C VAL A 85 34.50 2.88 -10.18
N GLU A 86 34.17 4.18 -10.08
CA GLU A 86 35.13 5.23 -9.77
C GLU A 86 34.98 5.68 -8.32
N ARG A 87 36.03 5.55 -7.53
CA ARG A 87 36.11 6.09 -6.17
C ARG A 87 37.10 7.23 -6.10
N ARG A 88 36.62 8.41 -5.77
CA ARG A 88 37.45 9.59 -5.50
C ARG A 88 37.58 9.81 -4.00
N ILE A 89 38.81 10.10 -3.56
CA ILE A 89 39.17 10.36 -2.18
C ILE A 89 39.92 11.70 -2.14
N SER A 90 39.44 12.64 -1.35
CA SER A 90 40.14 13.88 -0.99
C SER A 90 40.40 13.90 0.51
N GLU A 91 41.10 14.93 1.00
CA GLU A 91 41.39 15.08 2.43
C GLU A 91 40.14 15.13 3.31
N SER A 92 39.05 15.70 2.79
CA SER A 92 37.80 15.95 3.53
C SER A 92 36.63 15.07 3.09
N THR A 93 36.65 14.54 1.86
CA THR A 93 35.49 13.84 1.28
C THR A 93 35.89 12.56 0.56
N SER A 94 34.95 11.62 0.45
CA SER A 94 35.08 10.48 -0.45
C SER A 94 33.75 10.28 -1.17
N SER A 95 33.81 10.04 -2.47
CA SER A 95 32.65 9.76 -3.30
C SER A 95 32.89 8.52 -4.14
N VAL A 96 31.81 7.78 -4.40
CA VAL A 96 31.79 6.70 -5.37
C VAL A 96 30.82 7.10 -6.48
N THR A 97 31.24 6.89 -7.72
CA THR A 97 30.45 7.14 -8.92
C THR A 97 30.44 5.86 -9.75
N LEU A 98 29.24 5.41 -10.11
CA LEU A 98 29.07 4.34 -11.07
C LEU A 98 28.93 4.94 -12.48
N LYS A 99 29.58 4.34 -13.46
CA LYS A 99 29.50 4.73 -14.87
C LYS A 99 29.20 3.52 -15.73
N ASP A 100 28.56 3.77 -16.86
CA ASP A 100 28.34 2.78 -17.91
C ASP A 100 29.62 2.49 -18.71
N HIS A 101 29.51 1.58 -19.67
CA HIS A 101 30.59 1.16 -20.56
C HIS A 101 31.19 2.29 -21.41
N GLN A 102 30.50 3.44 -21.56
CA GLN A 102 31.00 4.63 -22.26
C GLN A 102 31.65 5.63 -21.31
N GLY A 103 31.72 5.32 -20.01
CA GLY A 103 32.22 6.21 -18.98
C GLY A 103 31.24 7.31 -18.58
N LYS A 104 29.97 7.24 -19.00
CA LYS A 104 28.95 8.20 -18.59
C LYS A 104 28.44 7.83 -17.20
N LYS A 105 28.36 8.85 -16.34
CA LYS A 105 27.84 8.70 -14.98
C LYS A 105 26.39 8.23 -15.02
N VAL A 106 26.12 7.12 -14.35
CA VAL A 106 24.78 6.63 -14.06
C VAL A 106 24.31 7.30 -12.77
N PHE A 107 23.02 7.63 -12.68
CA PHE A 107 22.46 8.10 -11.42
C PHE A 107 22.53 6.96 -10.41
N SER A 108 23.42 7.10 -9.42
CA SER A 108 23.72 6.02 -8.48
C SER A 108 23.70 6.49 -7.03
N ARG A 109 22.99 5.76 -6.19
CA ARG A 109 23.04 5.84 -4.73
C ARG A 109 24.13 4.90 -4.21
N LYS A 110 24.49 5.06 -2.93
CA LYS A 110 25.41 4.13 -2.25
C LYS A 110 24.86 2.69 -2.24
N ALA A 111 23.54 2.52 -2.19
CA ALA A 111 22.89 1.21 -2.25
C ALA A 111 23.15 0.49 -3.57
N ASP A 112 23.24 1.21 -4.69
CA ASP A 112 23.41 0.58 -5.99
C ASP A 112 24.81 -0.06 -6.16
N LEU A 113 25.83 0.49 -5.48
CA LEU A 113 27.14 -0.19 -5.37
C LEU A 113 27.03 -1.50 -4.58
N LEU A 114 26.23 -1.53 -3.50
CA LEU A 114 26.03 -2.74 -2.71
C LEU A 114 25.30 -3.80 -3.53
N GLU A 115 24.29 -3.42 -4.33
CA GLU A 115 23.61 -4.34 -5.24
C GLU A 115 24.57 -4.96 -6.26
N ILE A 116 25.49 -4.18 -6.85
CA ILE A 116 26.53 -4.70 -7.77
C ILE A 116 27.43 -5.70 -7.04
N ILE A 117 27.91 -5.33 -5.86
CA ILE A 117 28.80 -6.17 -5.05
C ILE A 117 28.12 -7.49 -4.67
N GLU A 118 26.85 -7.42 -4.27
CA GLU A 118 26.04 -8.58 -3.93
C GLU A 118 25.77 -9.45 -5.15
N HIS A 119 25.38 -8.87 -6.29
CA HIS A 119 25.13 -9.60 -7.54
C HIS A 119 26.34 -10.39 -8.03
N PHE A 120 27.54 -9.78 -7.96
CA PHE A 120 28.79 -10.45 -8.36
C PHE A 120 29.48 -11.23 -7.23
N ASN A 121 28.83 -11.38 -6.07
CA ASN A 121 29.37 -12.08 -4.90
C ASN A 121 30.76 -11.58 -4.46
N ILE A 122 31.00 -10.26 -4.52
CA ILE A 122 32.31 -9.65 -4.20
C ILE A 122 32.41 -9.37 -2.68
N ASP A 123 32.73 -10.36 -1.87
CA ASP A 123 32.91 -10.14 -0.43
C ASP A 123 34.36 -9.75 -0.07
N VAL A 124 34.66 -8.45 -0.11
CA VAL A 124 35.99 -7.92 0.24
C VAL A 124 36.34 -8.00 1.73
N GLU A 125 35.36 -8.24 2.61
CA GLU A 125 35.58 -8.35 4.05
C GLU A 125 35.79 -9.81 4.50
N ASN A 126 35.35 -10.77 3.70
CA ASN A 126 35.61 -12.19 3.91
C ASN A 126 37.12 -12.50 3.81
N PRO A 127 37.74 -13.05 4.88
CA PRO A 127 39.16 -13.35 4.89
C PRO A 127 39.58 -14.50 3.94
N CYS A 128 38.64 -15.32 3.46
CA CYS A 128 38.90 -16.34 2.45
C CYS A 128 38.87 -15.80 1.01
N VAL A 129 38.17 -14.69 0.77
CA VAL A 129 38.19 -13.97 -0.51
C VAL A 129 39.41 -13.05 -0.56
N ILE A 130 39.59 -12.23 0.49
CA ILE A 130 40.73 -11.33 0.65
C ILE A 130 41.63 -11.81 1.78
N MET A 131 42.61 -12.63 1.40
CA MET A 131 43.64 -13.14 2.27
C MET A 131 44.87 -12.21 2.26
N SER A 132 44.90 -11.25 3.18
CA SER A 132 46.06 -10.36 3.34
C SER A 132 47.23 -11.11 4.01
N GLN A 133 48.46 -10.61 3.83
CA GLN A 133 49.64 -11.16 4.50
C GLN A 133 49.46 -11.20 6.03
N ASP A 134 48.89 -10.14 6.62
CA ASP A 134 48.71 -10.02 8.06
C ASP A 134 47.57 -10.93 8.55
N LYS A 135 46.44 -11.03 7.82
CA LYS A 135 45.37 -12.01 8.09
C LYS A 135 45.88 -13.45 8.01
N SER A 136 46.75 -13.75 7.05
CA SER A 136 47.35 -15.09 6.90
C SER A 136 48.23 -15.43 8.11
N ARG A 137 49.07 -14.47 8.53
CA ARG A 137 49.91 -14.63 9.72
C ARG A 137 49.06 -14.80 10.97
N GLU A 138 48.04 -13.97 11.15
CA GLU A 138 47.09 -14.06 12.26
C GLU A 138 46.40 -15.41 12.29
N PHE A 139 45.88 -15.90 11.16
CA PHE A 139 45.23 -17.22 11.09
C PHE A 139 46.17 -18.38 11.45
N LEU A 140 47.41 -18.34 10.97
CA LEU A 140 48.41 -19.39 11.25
C LEU A 140 48.97 -19.32 12.67
N HIS A 141 48.98 -18.13 13.30
CA HIS A 141 49.61 -17.89 14.60
C HIS A 141 48.61 -17.60 15.73
N SER A 142 47.31 -17.55 15.44
CA SER A 142 46.25 -17.51 16.46
C SER A 142 46.26 -18.87 17.17
N GLY A 143 47.11 -19.02 18.18
CA GLY A 143 47.32 -20.27 18.90
C GLY A 143 46.08 -20.79 19.64
N ASN A 144 44.99 -20.01 19.66
CA ASN A 144 43.76 -20.33 20.36
C ASN A 144 42.69 -20.90 19.42
N ASN A 145 42.10 -22.04 19.80
CA ASN A 145 41.03 -22.70 19.04
C ASN A 145 39.78 -21.82 18.88
N LYS A 146 39.51 -20.89 19.81
CA LYS A 146 38.38 -19.96 19.70
C LYS A 146 38.52 -19.01 18.52
N ASP A 147 39.72 -18.49 18.27
CA ASP A 147 39.96 -17.54 17.18
C ASP A 147 39.89 -18.24 15.82
N LYS A 148 40.38 -19.49 15.73
CA LYS A 148 40.21 -20.33 14.55
C LYS A 148 38.73 -20.62 14.26
N SER A 149 37.94 -20.93 15.29
CA SER A 149 36.49 -21.13 15.14
C SER A 149 35.80 -19.85 14.67
N LYS A 150 36.12 -18.69 15.28
CA LYS A 150 35.59 -17.39 14.85
C LYS A 150 35.97 -17.05 13.41
N PHE A 151 37.21 -17.33 13.01
CA PHE A 151 37.65 -17.16 11.64
C PHE A 151 36.83 -18.02 10.68
N PHE A 152 36.67 -19.31 10.98
CA PHE A 152 35.86 -20.23 10.19
C PHE A 152 34.40 -19.76 10.08
N TYR A 153 33.81 -19.36 11.21
CA TYR A 153 32.44 -18.87 11.29
C TYR A 153 32.20 -17.61 10.44
N LYS A 154 33.19 -16.69 10.40
CA LYS A 154 33.16 -15.52 9.52
C LYS A 154 33.40 -15.88 8.06
N ALA A 155 34.38 -16.74 7.78
CA ALA A 155 34.78 -17.13 6.43
C ALA A 155 33.70 -17.91 5.68
N THR A 156 32.94 -18.73 6.41
CA THR A 156 31.83 -19.54 5.87
C THR A 156 30.50 -18.78 5.84
N LEU A 157 30.51 -17.46 6.10
CA LEU A 157 29.33 -16.59 6.14
C LEU A 157 28.28 -16.99 7.20
N LEU A 158 28.56 -17.98 8.05
CA LEU A 158 27.65 -18.43 9.11
C LEU A 158 27.36 -17.31 10.12
N GLN A 159 28.34 -16.45 10.37
CA GLN A 159 28.12 -15.27 11.19
C GLN A 159 27.07 -14.33 10.58
N GLN A 160 27.14 -14.07 9.27
CA GLN A 160 26.19 -13.18 8.59
C GLN A 160 24.78 -13.77 8.61
N VAL A 161 24.67 -15.09 8.41
CA VAL A 161 23.39 -15.81 8.51
C VAL A 161 22.80 -15.71 9.91
N ASN A 162 23.62 -15.90 10.94
CA ASN A 162 23.16 -15.81 12.33
C ASN A 162 22.71 -14.39 12.69
N ASP A 163 23.49 -13.38 12.32
CA ASP A 163 23.16 -11.97 12.55
C ASP A 163 21.86 -11.58 11.82
N LEU A 164 21.64 -12.11 10.61
CA LEU A 164 20.41 -11.93 9.85
C LEU A 164 19.20 -12.60 10.53
N LEU A 165 19.34 -13.85 10.99
CA LEU A 165 18.29 -14.56 11.71
C LEU A 165 17.89 -13.84 12.99
N GLU A 166 18.86 -13.28 13.72
CA GLU A 166 18.61 -12.50 14.92
C GLU A 166 17.85 -11.20 14.60
N SER A 167 18.25 -10.48 13.55
CA SER A 167 17.53 -9.29 13.07
C SER A 167 16.08 -9.60 12.70
N ILE A 168 15.86 -10.67 11.93
CA ILE A 168 14.51 -11.12 11.53
C ILE A 168 13.68 -11.48 12.76
N SER A 169 14.27 -12.17 13.74
CA SER A 169 13.56 -12.50 14.98
C SER A 169 13.10 -11.25 15.74
N ILE A 170 13.93 -10.21 15.79
CA ILE A 170 13.59 -8.93 16.42
C ILE A 170 12.47 -8.22 15.64
N GLU A 171 12.56 -8.19 14.31
CA GLU A 171 11.54 -7.60 13.44
C GLU A 171 10.19 -8.31 13.59
N ILE A 172 10.17 -9.64 13.62
CA ILE A 172 8.95 -10.43 13.85
C ILE A 172 8.33 -10.10 15.21
N THR A 173 9.15 -10.04 16.26
CA THR A 173 8.67 -9.70 17.61
C THR A 173 8.05 -8.31 17.65
N THR A 174 8.67 -7.35 16.96
CA THR A 174 8.19 -5.97 16.86
C THR A 174 6.87 -5.90 16.08
N ALA A 175 6.77 -6.61 14.96
CA ALA A 175 5.57 -6.68 14.15
C ALA A 175 4.39 -7.30 14.92
N HIS A 176 4.62 -8.37 15.68
CA HIS A 176 3.60 -8.96 16.54
C HIS A 176 3.09 -7.97 17.60
N GLY A 177 3.98 -7.18 18.23
CA GLY A 177 3.57 -6.15 19.17
C GLY A 177 2.67 -5.08 18.53
N ILE A 178 3.00 -4.64 17.31
CA ILE A 178 2.17 -3.67 16.56
C ILE A 178 0.80 -4.27 16.23
N VAL A 179 0.74 -5.53 15.81
CA VAL A 179 -0.53 -6.22 15.53
C VAL A 179 -1.39 -6.29 16.78
N GLU A 180 -0.82 -6.65 17.93
CA GLU A 180 -1.56 -6.74 19.20
C GLU A 180 -2.11 -5.37 19.64
N GLU A 181 -1.34 -4.29 19.46
CA GLU A 181 -1.79 -2.92 19.73
C GLU A 181 -2.96 -2.52 18.82
N LEU A 182 -2.86 -2.80 17.52
CA LEU A 182 -3.92 -2.51 16.54
C LEU A 182 -5.19 -3.32 16.81
N GLU A 183 -5.07 -4.61 17.11
CA GLU A 183 -6.19 -5.46 17.49
C GLU A 183 -6.89 -4.93 18.74
N THR A 184 -6.12 -4.46 19.73
CA THR A 184 -6.67 -3.88 20.95
C THR A 184 -7.40 -2.56 20.67
N ALA A 185 -6.91 -1.75 19.74
CA ALA A 185 -7.56 -0.51 19.32
C ALA A 185 -8.85 -0.73 18.49
N ILE A 186 -8.90 -1.79 17.67
CA ILE A 186 -10.05 -2.11 16.81
C ILE A 186 -11.22 -2.70 17.59
N LYS A 187 -10.96 -3.55 18.60
CA LYS A 187 -12.00 -4.19 19.43
C LYS A 187 -13.10 -3.25 19.96
N PRO A 188 -12.80 -2.09 20.58
CA PRO A 188 -13.85 -1.18 21.05
C PRO A 188 -14.64 -0.54 19.90
N ILE A 189 -14.00 -0.25 18.77
CA ILE A 189 -14.64 0.34 17.58
C ILE A 189 -15.62 -0.66 16.97
N GLU A 190 -15.23 -1.94 16.84
CA GLU A 190 -16.13 -3.00 16.37
C GLU A 190 -17.34 -3.17 17.29
N LYS A 191 -17.13 -3.07 18.61
CA LYS A 191 -18.22 -3.13 19.58
C LYS A 191 -19.20 -1.98 19.41
N GLU A 192 -18.69 -0.74 19.28
CA GLU A 192 -19.50 0.45 19.08
C GLU A 192 -20.28 0.39 17.75
N LEU A 193 -19.65 -0.11 16.69
CA LEU A 193 -20.28 -0.29 15.38
C LEU A 193 -21.42 -1.31 15.45
N ASN A 194 -21.24 -2.43 16.16
CA ASN A 194 -22.28 -3.42 16.39
C ASN A 194 -23.44 -2.83 17.22
N GLU A 195 -23.16 -2.05 18.26
CA GLU A 195 -24.19 -1.38 19.06
C GLU A 195 -24.99 -0.37 18.23
N LEU A 196 -24.33 0.40 17.36
CA LEU A 196 -24.98 1.33 16.44
C LEU A 196 -25.84 0.61 15.41
N GLN A 197 -25.37 -0.51 14.84
CA GLN A 197 -26.18 -1.33 13.92
C GLN A 197 -27.46 -1.87 14.57
N VAL A 198 -27.37 -2.32 15.82
CA VAL A 198 -28.56 -2.78 16.57
C VAL A 198 -29.53 -1.61 16.80
N LYS A 199 -29.04 -0.43 17.15
CA LYS A 199 -29.87 0.78 17.31
C LYS A 199 -30.57 1.16 16.01
N ILE A 200 -29.87 1.15 14.87
CA ILE A 200 -30.44 1.45 13.56
C ILE A 200 -31.58 0.47 13.25
N LYS A 201 -31.34 -0.84 13.37
CA LYS A 201 -32.38 -1.86 13.13
C LYS A 201 -33.59 -1.69 14.05
N THR A 202 -33.36 -1.31 15.31
CA THR A 202 -34.45 -1.05 16.26
C THR A 202 -35.26 0.17 15.84
N MET A 203 -34.61 1.26 15.43
CA MET A 203 -35.29 2.46 14.92
C MET A 203 -36.09 2.16 13.65
N GLU A 204 -35.53 1.40 12.70
CA GLU A 204 -36.26 0.97 11.50
C GLU A 204 -37.52 0.16 11.86
N HIS A 205 -37.43 -0.70 12.87
CA HIS A 205 -38.59 -1.49 13.33
C HIS A 205 -39.67 -0.63 13.98
N VAL A 206 -39.28 0.35 14.79
CA VAL A 206 -40.20 1.32 15.42
C VAL A 206 -40.88 2.19 14.36
N GLU A 207 -40.16 2.61 13.33
CA GLU A 207 -40.72 3.37 12.22
C GLU A 207 -41.73 2.55 11.41
N GLN A 208 -41.47 1.26 11.18
CA GLN A 208 -42.44 0.36 10.53
C GLN A 208 -43.75 0.23 11.34
N ILE A 209 -43.64 0.06 12.66
CA ILE A 209 -44.80 -0.04 13.55
C ILE A 209 -45.61 1.27 13.52
N SER A 210 -44.95 2.43 13.60
CA SER A 210 -45.66 3.72 13.59
C SER A 210 -46.38 3.99 12.27
N ILE A 211 -45.80 3.59 11.14
CA ILE A 211 -46.45 3.63 9.82
C ILE A 211 -47.69 2.74 9.82
N GLN A 212 -47.60 1.55 10.43
CA GLN A 212 -48.71 0.61 10.49
C GLN A 212 -49.84 1.09 11.41
N ASP A 213 -49.51 1.61 12.58
CA ASP A 213 -50.47 2.22 13.51
C ASP A 213 -51.20 3.40 12.87
N THR A 214 -50.47 4.25 12.14
CA THR A 214 -51.05 5.39 11.41
C THR A 214 -52.02 4.92 10.32
N ARG A 215 -51.67 3.86 9.58
CA ARG A 215 -52.56 3.23 8.59
C ARG A 215 -53.81 2.64 9.24
N GLU A 216 -53.67 1.96 10.37
CA GLU A 216 -54.81 1.39 11.10
C GLU A 216 -55.76 2.47 11.64
N GLN A 217 -55.22 3.58 12.16
CA GLN A 217 -56.05 4.71 12.57
C GLN A 217 -56.80 5.34 11.40
N HIS A 218 -56.13 5.54 10.26
CA HIS A 218 -56.79 6.04 9.05
C HIS A 218 -57.90 5.10 8.58
N LEU A 219 -57.69 3.79 8.62
CA LEU A 219 -58.70 2.81 8.23
C LEU A 219 -59.92 2.86 9.16
N LYS A 220 -59.71 2.91 10.48
CA LYS A 220 -60.78 3.05 11.48
C LYS A 220 -61.57 4.34 11.29
N ASN A 221 -60.90 5.46 11.04
CA ASN A 221 -61.57 6.74 10.79
C ASN A 221 -62.39 6.70 9.50
N THR A 222 -61.86 6.10 8.42
CA THR A 222 -62.61 5.94 7.16
C THR A 222 -63.85 5.06 7.34
N GLN A 223 -63.74 3.97 8.11
CA GLN A 223 -64.88 3.11 8.41
C GLN A 223 -65.93 3.80 9.30
N ALA A 224 -65.52 4.63 10.25
CA ALA A 224 -66.43 5.43 11.07
C ALA A 224 -67.17 6.47 10.21
N GLU A 225 -66.47 7.15 9.31
CA GLU A 225 -67.08 8.07 8.35
C GLU A 225 -68.08 7.34 7.43
N GLU A 226 -67.76 6.14 6.95
CA GLU A 226 -68.67 5.31 6.16
C GLU A 226 -69.91 4.88 6.96
N SER A 227 -69.77 4.45 8.21
CA SER A 227 -70.91 4.09 9.05
C SER A 227 -71.81 5.29 9.39
N ASP A 228 -71.23 6.46 9.62
CA ASP A 228 -71.97 7.71 9.87
C ASP A 228 -72.74 8.15 8.61
N ILE A 229 -72.17 7.94 7.43
CA ILE A 229 -72.84 8.17 6.15
C ILE A 229 -73.99 7.17 5.97
N GLU A 230 -73.80 5.89 6.27
CA GLU A 230 -74.84 4.87 6.19
C GLU A 230 -76.00 5.14 7.15
N GLU A 231 -75.73 5.50 8.41
CA GLU A 231 -76.76 5.90 9.37
C GLU A 231 -77.52 7.15 8.91
N ASN A 232 -76.81 8.16 8.40
CA ASN A 232 -77.45 9.34 7.84
C ASN A 232 -78.28 9.03 6.60
N HIS A 233 -77.84 8.08 5.76
CA HIS A 233 -78.60 7.61 4.60
C HIS A 233 -79.84 6.82 5.03
N HIS A 234 -79.76 6.00 6.07
CA HIS A 234 -80.89 5.25 6.63
C HIS A 234 -81.91 6.17 7.32
N SER A 235 -81.44 7.22 7.99
CA SER A 235 -82.26 8.29 8.57
C SER A 235 -82.95 9.13 7.48
N HIS A 236 -82.24 9.46 6.40
CA HIS A 236 -82.84 10.10 5.22
C HIS A 236 -83.88 9.21 4.56
N ASP A 237 -83.60 7.93 4.34
CA ASP A 237 -84.49 7.01 3.65
C ASP A 237 -85.77 6.70 4.48
N SER A 238 -85.64 6.64 5.80
CA SER A 238 -86.79 6.55 6.72
C SER A 238 -87.61 7.84 6.74
N SER A 239 -86.97 9.02 6.73
CA SER A 239 -87.67 10.31 6.62
C SER A 239 -88.42 10.46 5.28
N VAL A 240 -87.79 10.07 4.17
CA VAL A 240 -88.40 10.04 2.83
C VAL A 240 -89.59 9.07 2.79
N ARG A 241 -89.49 7.87 3.39
CA ARG A 241 -90.61 6.94 3.52
C ARG A 241 -91.79 7.53 4.29
N VAL A 242 -91.54 8.27 5.37
CA VAL A 242 -92.60 8.95 6.12
C VAL A 242 -93.26 10.02 5.25
N SER A 243 -92.48 10.84 4.55
CA SER A 243 -93.02 11.86 3.63
C SER A 243 -93.84 11.26 2.47
N ILE A 244 -93.39 10.15 1.89
CA ILE A 244 -94.13 9.44 0.83
C ILE A 244 -95.43 8.85 1.38
N LYS A 245 -95.44 8.31 2.60
CA LYS A 245 -96.66 7.78 3.24
C LYS A 245 -97.69 8.88 3.46
N VAL A 246 -97.25 10.06 3.92
CA VAL A 246 -98.12 11.25 4.09
C VAL A 246 -98.67 11.73 2.74
N ALA A 247 -97.84 11.78 1.69
CA ALA A 247 -98.27 12.18 0.34
C ALA A 247 -99.24 11.17 -0.30
N SER A 248 -99.05 9.87 -0.07
CA SER A 248 -99.92 8.80 -0.59
C SER A 248 -101.30 8.74 0.09
N SER A 249 -101.45 9.34 1.27
CA SER A 249 -102.75 9.48 1.94
C SER A 249 -103.53 10.75 1.56
N SER A 250 -102.94 11.67 0.79
CA SER A 250 -103.54 13.00 0.55
C SER A 250 -103.87 13.34 -0.91
N THR A 251 -103.87 12.39 -1.84
CA THR A 251 -104.24 12.67 -3.24
C THR A 251 -105.02 11.51 -3.86
N ARG A 252 -106.33 11.52 -3.61
CA ARG A 252 -107.35 10.91 -4.46
C ARG A 252 -108.43 11.96 -4.71
N GLU A 253 -108.05 13.03 -5.39
CA GLU A 253 -108.94 13.96 -6.09
C GLU A 253 -108.07 14.81 -7.04
N ASP A 254 -108.53 14.87 -8.29
CA ASP A 254 -108.13 15.76 -9.39
C ASP A 254 -106.81 15.51 -10.14
N ASP A 255 -106.98 14.72 -11.22
CA ASP A 255 -106.16 14.73 -12.43
C ASP A 255 -106.38 16.02 -13.26
N GLU A 256 -105.41 16.32 -14.12
CA GLU A 256 -105.34 17.39 -15.14
C GLU A 256 -104.77 18.76 -14.72
N LYS A 257 -103.43 18.86 -14.59
CA LYS A 257 -102.62 19.91 -15.29
C LYS A 257 -101.09 19.96 -15.08
N THR A 258 -100.47 19.14 -14.24
CA THR A 258 -99.04 19.34 -13.87
C THR A 258 -98.03 18.41 -14.58
N LEU A 259 -98.35 17.99 -15.81
CA LEU A 259 -97.47 17.15 -16.66
C LEU A 259 -96.53 17.93 -17.60
N ARG A 260 -96.19 19.19 -17.28
CA ARG A 260 -95.14 19.95 -17.97
C ARG A 260 -94.43 20.83 -16.95
N ILE A 261 -93.19 20.49 -16.58
CA ILE A 261 -92.08 21.39 -16.15
C ILE A 261 -90.97 20.62 -15.37
N TRP A 262 -91.16 19.36 -14.95
CA TRP A 262 -90.09 18.60 -14.24
C TRP A 262 -89.16 17.76 -15.14
N THR A 263 -88.90 18.23 -16.37
CA THR A 263 -87.91 17.64 -17.31
C THR A 263 -86.76 18.60 -17.63
N ALA A 264 -86.25 19.32 -16.61
CA ALA A 264 -85.19 20.33 -16.82
C ALA A 264 -84.06 20.34 -15.79
N THR A 265 -83.86 19.29 -14.99
CA THR A 265 -82.69 19.21 -14.07
C THR A 265 -82.10 17.80 -13.97
N VAL A 266 -82.11 17.04 -15.07
CA VAL A 266 -81.23 15.88 -15.26
C VAL A 266 -80.35 16.18 -16.47
N ALA A 267 -79.39 17.10 -16.31
CA ALA A 267 -78.25 17.29 -17.24
C ALA A 267 -77.29 18.39 -16.77
N LYS A 268 -76.57 18.20 -15.65
CA LYS A 268 -75.28 18.87 -15.41
C LYS A 268 -74.37 17.98 -14.57
N LYS A 269 -73.68 17.03 -15.24
CA LYS A 269 -72.38 16.52 -14.80
C LYS A 269 -71.30 17.38 -15.47
N PRO A 270 -70.44 18.08 -14.73
CA PRO A 270 -69.09 18.35 -15.18
C PRO A 270 -68.17 17.25 -14.64
N SER A 271 -67.60 16.51 -15.58
CA SER A 271 -66.43 15.65 -15.42
C SER A 271 -65.24 16.45 -14.89
N ASN A 272 -64.66 16.04 -13.76
CA ASN A 272 -63.30 16.43 -13.41
C ASN A 272 -62.62 15.28 -12.64
N PHE A 273 -62.04 14.36 -13.40
CA PHE A 273 -61.00 13.45 -12.91
C PHE A 273 -59.64 14.11 -13.18
N PRO A 274 -58.80 14.37 -12.17
CA PRO A 274 -57.38 14.50 -12.41
C PRO A 274 -56.78 13.09 -12.53
N SER A 275 -56.42 12.74 -13.76
CA SER A 275 -55.58 11.56 -14.06
C SER A 275 -54.22 11.70 -13.38
N LYS A 276 -53.95 10.95 -12.31
CA LYS A 276 -52.58 10.77 -11.82
C LYS A 276 -51.81 9.93 -12.83
N LYS A 277 -50.88 10.55 -13.56
CA LYS A 277 -49.85 9.86 -14.33
C LYS A 277 -48.98 9.03 -13.36
N PRO A 278 -48.55 7.82 -13.71
CA PRO A 278 -47.51 7.12 -12.96
C PRO A 278 -46.18 7.88 -13.03
N PRO A 279 -45.34 7.82 -11.99
CA PRO A 279 -44.05 8.51 -11.95
C PRO A 279 -43.08 7.94 -13.00
N PRO A 280 -42.17 8.76 -13.55
CA PRO A 280 -41.14 8.29 -14.48
C PRO A 280 -40.08 7.43 -13.76
N PRO A 281 -39.44 6.48 -14.46
CA PRO A 281 -38.38 5.66 -13.90
C PRO A 281 -37.11 6.49 -13.60
N PRO A 282 -36.29 6.06 -12.62
CA PRO A 282 -35.07 6.79 -12.23
C PRO A 282 -33.99 6.77 -13.34
N PRO A 283 -33.13 7.81 -13.40
CA PRO A 283 -32.10 7.91 -14.43
C PRO A 283 -30.98 6.89 -14.23
N ALA A 284 -30.45 6.41 -15.36
CA ALA A 284 -29.31 5.50 -15.43
C ALA A 284 -28.04 6.15 -14.83
N ILE A 285 -27.32 5.37 -14.04
CA ILE A 285 -25.99 5.70 -13.53
C ILE A 285 -25.02 5.39 -14.67
N ASP A 286 -24.42 6.43 -15.27
CA ASP A 286 -23.23 6.28 -16.10
C ASP A 286 -22.04 6.00 -15.18
N GLU A 287 -21.45 4.81 -15.32
CA GLU A 287 -20.16 4.47 -14.73
C GLU A 287 -19.06 5.24 -15.45
N ALA A 288 -18.30 6.03 -14.67
CA ALA A 288 -16.98 6.55 -15.02
C ALA A 288 -16.03 6.32 -13.83
#